data_AF-A0A4R9VF08-F1
#
_entry.id   AF-A0A4R9VF08-F1
#
_cell.length_a   1.000
_cell.length_b   1.000
_cell.length_c   1.000
_cell.angle_alpha   90.00
_cell.angle_beta   90.00
_cell.angle_gamma   90.00
#
_symmetry.space_group_name_H-M   'P 1'
#
loop_
_entity.id
_entity.type
_entity.pdbx_description
1 polymer ?
#
loop_
_entity_poly.entity_id
_entity_poly.type
_entity_poly.pdbx_seq_one_letter_code
_entity_poly.pdbx_strand_id
1 'polypeptide(L)'
;IQYALDNNRKSVTLVHKGNIMKFTEGAFKQWGYDLAHNEFGDKVFTWQQYDEIVEKDGKEKANEIQEQAEKDGKIIIKDSIADIFLQQILTRPADH
;
A
#
# COMPACT_ATOMS: atom_id res chain seq x y z
N ILE A 1 -3.94 6.74 -8.06
CA ILE A 1 -2.87 7.46 -7.33
C ILE A 1 -2.97 8.96 -7.53
N GLN A 2 -3.00 9.47 -8.78
CA GLN A 2 -3.15 10.91 -9.06
C GLN A 2 -4.26 11.60 -8.25
N TYR A 3 -5.47 11.05 -8.22
CA TYR A 3 -6.57 11.58 -7.41
C TYR A 3 -6.21 11.75 -5.92
N ALA A 4 -5.47 10.80 -5.35
CA ALA A 4 -5.05 10.84 -3.96
C ALA A 4 -4.06 11.99 -3.71
N LEU A 5 -3.16 12.27 -4.66
CA LEU A 5 -2.27 13.42 -4.62
C LEU A 5 -3.06 14.73 -4.71
N ASP A 6 -3.95 14.84 -5.70
CA ASP A 6 -4.73 16.06 -5.94
C ASP A 6 -5.65 16.42 -4.77
N ASN A 7 -6.04 15.43 -3.97
CA ASN A 7 -6.99 15.58 -2.86
C ASN A 7 -6.36 15.35 -1.48
N ASN A 8 -5.02 15.37 -1.38
CA ASN A 8 -4.28 15.19 -0.11
C ASN A 8 -4.77 13.97 0.71
N ARG A 9 -5.00 12.84 0.02
CA ARG A 9 -5.36 11.58 0.67
C ARG A 9 -4.09 10.90 1.17
N LYS A 10 -4.16 10.34 2.37
CA LYS A 10 -2.99 9.73 3.05
C LYS A 10 -2.57 8.39 2.45
N SER A 11 -3.52 7.63 1.91
CA SER A 11 -3.24 6.30 1.39
C SER A 11 -4.15 5.90 0.22
N VAL A 12 -3.67 4.91 -0.54
CA VAL A 12 -4.48 4.14 -1.51
C VAL A 12 -4.36 2.67 -1.11
N THR A 13 -5.50 1.99 -0.98
CA THR A 13 -5.54 0.55 -0.67
C THR A 13 -5.93 -0.23 -1.93
N LEU A 14 -5.04 -1.10 -2.40
CA LEU A 14 -5.31 -2.08 -3.46
C LEU A 14 -6.06 -3.26 -2.84
N VAL A 15 -7.37 -3.32 -3.05
CA VAL A 15 -8.20 -4.42 -2.54
C VAL A 15 -8.26 -5.52 -3.58
N HIS A 16 -7.94 -6.75 -3.19
CA HIS A 16 -7.85 -7.86 -4.15
C HIS A 16 -8.10 -9.23 -3.50
N LYS A 17 -8.41 -10.26 -4.28
CA LYS A 17 -8.49 -11.67 -3.81
C LYS A 17 -7.38 -12.54 -4.41
N GLY A 18 -6.16 -12.01 -4.40
CA GLY A 18 -5.00 -12.61 -5.06
C GLY A 18 -4.48 -13.91 -4.44
N ASN A 19 -4.88 -14.23 -3.21
CA ASN A 19 -4.55 -15.52 -2.58
C ASN A 19 -5.23 -16.71 -3.28
N ILE A 20 -6.43 -16.49 -3.86
CA ILE A 20 -7.17 -17.47 -4.66
C ILE A 20 -6.95 -17.22 -6.16
N MET A 21 -7.19 -15.99 -6.61
CA MET A 21 -7.13 -15.59 -8.02
C MET A 21 -5.75 -15.02 -8.38
N LYS A 22 -4.72 -15.86 -8.33
CA LYS A 22 -3.31 -15.45 -8.39
C LYS A 22 -2.92 -14.65 -9.64
N PHE A 23 -3.37 -15.08 -10.82
CA PHE A 23 -2.93 -14.49 -12.10
C PHE A 23 -3.82 -13.34 -12.61
N THR A 24 -4.89 -13.00 -11.88
CA THR A 24 -5.75 -11.86 -12.21
C THR A 24 -5.70 -10.83 -11.07
N GLU A 25 -6.19 -11.19 -9.90
CA GLU A 25 -6.25 -10.31 -8.73
C GLU A 25 -4.89 -10.19 -8.02
N GLY A 26 -4.10 -11.26 -8.01
CA GLY A 26 -2.72 -11.19 -7.56
C GLY A 26 -1.86 -10.35 -8.53
N ALA A 27 -2.08 -10.51 -9.83
CA ALA A 27 -1.44 -9.69 -10.85
C ALA A 27 -1.85 -8.21 -10.76
N PHE A 28 -3.14 -7.93 -10.52
CA PHE A 28 -3.65 -6.58 -10.27
C PHE A 28 -2.90 -5.89 -9.11
N LYS A 29 -2.72 -6.59 -7.97
CA LYS A 29 -1.91 -6.08 -6.85
C LYS A 29 -0.49 -5.72 -7.31
N GLN A 30 0.17 -6.65 -8.01
CA GLN A 30 1.55 -6.45 -8.45
C GLN A 30 1.69 -5.28 -9.41
N TRP A 31 0.85 -5.22 -10.45
CA TRP A 31 0.85 -4.12 -11.42
C TRP A 31 0.55 -2.77 -10.76
N GLY A 32 -0.32 -2.75 -9.74
CA GLY A 32 -0.60 -1.55 -8.96
C GLY A 32 0.64 -1.04 -8.21
N TYR A 33 1.42 -1.94 -7.60
CA TYR A 33 2.68 -1.58 -6.96
C TYR A 33 3.76 -1.15 -7.96
N ASP A 34 3.90 -1.87 -9.07
CA ASP A 34 4.87 -1.53 -10.12
C ASP A 34 4.57 -0.13 -10.69
N LEU A 35 3.30 0.17 -10.97
CA LEU A 35 2.88 1.50 -11.43
C LEU A 35 3.17 2.59 -10.37
N ALA A 36 2.86 2.32 -9.10
CA ALA A 36 3.16 3.25 -8.01
C ALA A 36 4.65 3.58 -7.93
N HIS A 37 5.51 2.58 -8.06
CA HIS A 37 6.95 2.75 -8.04
C HIS A 37 7.46 3.51 -9.28
N ASN A 38 7.05 3.07 -10.47
CA ASN A 38 7.58 3.58 -11.74
C ASN A 38 7.11 4.99 -12.07
N GLU A 39 5.86 5.34 -11.75
CA GLU A 39 5.27 6.62 -12.15
C GLU A 39 5.19 7.64 -11.00
N PHE A 40 5.24 7.19 -9.74
CA PHE A 40 5.02 8.03 -8.56
C PHE A 40 6.03 7.83 -7.43
N GLY A 41 7.17 7.15 -7.67
CA GLY A 41 8.10 6.71 -6.63
C GLY A 41 8.65 7.80 -5.71
N ASP A 42 8.75 9.06 -6.18
CA ASP A 42 9.13 10.21 -5.36
C ASP A 42 8.04 10.64 -4.37
N LYS A 43 6.77 10.36 -4.69
CA LYS A 43 5.57 10.80 -3.95
C LYS A 43 4.90 9.71 -3.12
N VAL A 44 5.33 8.46 -3.25
CA VAL A 44 4.68 7.32 -2.60
C VAL A 44 5.68 6.48 -1.80
N PHE A 45 5.14 5.74 -0.85
CA PHE A 45 5.81 4.63 -0.19
C PHE A 45 4.90 3.41 -0.23
N THR A 46 5.40 2.28 -0.73
CA THR A 46 4.57 1.10 -0.95
C THR A 46 4.80 0.03 0.11
N TRP A 47 3.78 -0.79 0.40
CA TRP A 47 3.96 -1.95 1.27
C TRP A 47 4.84 -3.04 0.65
N GLN A 48 5.00 -3.07 -0.68
CA GLN A 48 6.04 -3.90 -1.29
C GLN A 48 7.45 -3.45 -0.86
N GLN A 49 7.73 -2.13 -0.84
CA GLN A 49 8.99 -1.61 -0.31
C GLN A 49 9.12 -1.89 1.19
N TYR A 50 8.04 -1.76 1.94
CA TYR A 50 8.00 -2.11 3.36
C TYR A 50 8.41 -3.57 3.57
N ASP A 51 7.82 -4.53 2.84
CA ASP A 51 8.14 -5.95 2.95
C ASP A 51 9.61 -6.23 2.61
N GLU A 52 10.16 -5.60 1.55
CA GLU A 52 11.58 -5.71 1.21
C GLU A 52 12.51 -5.19 2.31
N ILE A 53 12.12 -4.12 3.01
CA ILE A 53 12.87 -3.58 4.16
C ILE A 53 12.74 -4.50 5.37
N VAL A 54 11.56 -5.07 5.63
CA VAL A 54 11.38 -6.05 6.71
C VAL A 54 12.31 -7.24 6.52
N GLU A 55 12.43 -7.75 5.28
CA GLU A 55 13.31 -8.87 4.97
C GLU A 55 14.81 -8.54 5.14
N LYS A 56 15.22 -7.30 4.84
CA LYS A 56 16.64 -6.88 4.89
C LYS A 56 17.08 -6.37 6.26
N ASP A 57 16.29 -5.47 6.84
CA ASP A 57 16.66 -4.66 7.99
C ASP A 57 15.74 -4.87 9.21
N GLY A 58 14.68 -5.67 9.04
CA GLY A 58 13.74 -6.00 10.11
C GLY A 58 12.57 -5.03 10.23
N LYS A 59 11.59 -5.45 11.04
CA LYS A 59 10.29 -4.77 11.15
C LYS A 59 10.37 -3.39 11.80
N GLU A 60 11.25 -3.20 12.77
CA GLU A 60 11.42 -1.90 13.43
C GLU A 60 11.89 -0.84 12.43
N LYS A 61 12.86 -1.18 11.58
CA LYS A 61 13.36 -0.29 10.53
C LYS A 61 12.29 0.05 9.50
N ALA A 62 11.50 -0.95 9.08
CA ALA A 62 10.41 -0.75 8.13
C ALA A 62 9.33 0.21 8.68
N ASN A 63 8.97 0.07 9.95
CA ASN A 63 8.04 0.97 10.63
C ASN A 63 8.57 2.41 10.70
N GLU A 64 9.84 2.60 11.08
CA GLU A 64 10.47 3.92 11.11
C GLU A 64 10.44 4.59 9.74
N ILE A 65 10.76 3.84 8.67
CA ILE A 65 10.78 4.38 7.31
C ILE A 65 9.37 4.72 6.84
N GLN A 66 8.36 3.90 7.14
CA GLN A 66 6.98 4.25 6.82
C GLN A 66 6.53 5.51 7.57
N GLU A 67 6.81 5.61 8.87
CA GLU A 67 6.46 6.78 9.67
C GLU A 67 7.14 8.05 9.12
N GLN A 68 8.40 7.94 8.69
CA GLN A 68 9.09 9.04 8.03
C GLN A 68 8.44 9.40 6.69
N ALA A 69 8.07 8.41 5.87
CA ALA A 69 7.38 8.64 4.61
C ALA A 69 6.02 9.36 4.82
N GLU A 70 5.27 8.98 5.85
CA GLU A 70 4.03 9.66 6.24
C GLU A 70 4.28 11.11 6.67
N LYS A 71 5.34 11.38 7.45
CA LYS A 71 5.75 12.74 7.85
C LYS A 71 6.21 13.58 6.66
N ASP A 72 6.86 12.96 5.68
CA ASP A 72 7.29 13.60 4.44
C ASP A 72 6.11 13.86 3.47
N GLY A 73 4.89 13.46 3.84
CA GLY A 73 3.68 13.66 3.06
C GLY A 73 3.53 12.69 1.89
N LYS A 74 4.30 11.59 1.88
CA LYS A 74 4.16 10.55 0.86
C LYS A 74 2.83 9.81 1.04
N ILE A 75 2.23 9.43 -0.08
CA ILE A 75 1.03 8.58 -0.07
C ILE A 75 1.45 7.14 0.18
N ILE A 76 0.80 6.51 1.16
CA ILE A 76 1.04 5.10 1.45
C ILE A 76 0.20 4.24 0.50
N ILE A 77 0.87 3.44 -0.32
CA ILE A 77 0.24 2.45 -1.19
C ILE A 77 0.31 1.12 -0.46
N LYS A 78 -0.85 0.59 -0.10
CA LYS A 78 -1.00 -0.66 0.66
C LYS A 78 -2.00 -1.58 -0.01
N ASP A 79 -2.14 -2.81 0.48
CA ASP A 79 -3.13 -3.76 -0.01
C ASP A 79 -3.92 -4.42 1.11
N SER A 80 -5.09 -4.95 0.76
CA SER A 80 -5.93 -5.74 1.66
C SER A 80 -6.65 -6.84 0.89
N ILE A 81 -6.72 -8.03 1.49
CA ILE A 81 -7.47 -9.15 0.90
C ILE A 81 -8.96 -8.84 1.01
N ALA A 82 -9.71 -9.01 -0.08
CA ALA A 82 -11.08 -8.51 -0.21
C ALA A 82 -12.05 -8.93 0.90
N ASP A 83 -11.99 -10.17 1.39
CA ASP A 83 -12.84 -10.62 2.51
C ASP A 83 -12.45 -9.94 3.84
N ILE A 84 -11.16 -9.81 4.11
CA ILE A 84 -10.64 -9.07 5.25
C ILE A 84 -11.02 -7.60 5.15
N PHE A 85 -10.93 -7.02 3.95
CA PHE A 85 -11.30 -5.63 3.70
C PHE A 85 -12.76 -5.35 4.04
N LEU A 86 -13.70 -6.22 3.63
CA LEU A 86 -15.12 -6.05 3.95
C LEU A 86 -15.40 -6.07 5.46
N GLN A 87 -14.60 -6.78 6.25
CA GLN A 87 -14.65 -6.72 7.70
C GLN A 87 -14.02 -5.43 8.25
N GLN A 88 -12.88 -5.01 7.68
CA GLN A 88 -12.11 -3.85 8.13
C GLN A 88 -12.84 -2.53 7.87
N ILE A 89 -13.57 -2.39 6.76
CA ILE A 89 -14.35 -1.17 6.51
C ILE A 89 -15.46 -0.95 7.55
N LEU A 90 -15.89 -2.00 8.25
CA LEU A 90 -16.84 -1.88 9.37
C LEU A 90 -16.14 -1.69 10.71
N THR A 91 -15.04 -2.39 10.96
CA THR A 91 -14.39 -2.43 12.28
C THR A 91 -13.30 -1.36 12.45
N ARG A 92 -12.68 -0.92 11.35
CA ARG A 92 -11.54 -0.01 11.28
C ARG A 92 -11.65 0.94 10.07
N PRO A 93 -12.77 1.67 9.87
CA PRO A 93 -12.98 2.51 8.69
C PRO A 93 -11.95 3.64 8.56
N ALA A 94 -11.41 4.13 9.66
CA ALA A 94 -10.42 5.23 9.66
C ALA A 94 -9.06 4.82 9.07
N ASP A 95 -8.80 3.52 8.90
CA ASP A 95 -7.55 3.02 8.34
C ASP A 95 -7.57 2.98 6.80
N HIS A 96 -8.64 3.42 6.14
CA HIS A 96 -8.80 3.34 4.67
C HIS A 96 -9.11 4.69 4.02
#